data_AF-A0A940YL95-F1
#
_entry.id   AF-A0A940YL95-F1
#
_cell.length_a   1.000
_cell.length_b   1.000
_cell.length_c   1.000
_cell.angle_alpha   90.00
_cell.angle_beta   90.00
_cell.angle_gamma   90.00
#
_symmetry.space_group_name_H-M   'P 1'
#
loop_
_entity.id
_entity.type
_entity.pdbx_description
1 polymer ?
#
loop_
_entity_poly.entity_id
_entity_poly.type
_entity_poly.pdbx_seq_one_letter_code
_entity_poly.pdbx_strand_id
1 'polypeptide(L)'
;MSQELKLAWLQEVLGVGADEGDTPPESGKARKNAFTEALSSAENKLMRLFSTTKTLTDGDTGLDTTRIKDDLAYQRKALENAASITDEGERQAAIERINRRIDEIQAHANALENARKAVMGDSKKAPTDAQKNKIYQQALEDFYGLKLSVPLLMSNTHLDRVFDMMGTVPKGQTGHDKLKKLEYTRDKGWKGSGAYGGGEILMGDFGDATGEETYTVDGKALPANSFDVTMLHEMGHALDDEKKIMDRFQGLDGCGGWVKESLASVVAAMLKEFKGSGPAGATLSDAVVESAIKQVLKGSTSLAVPQGVDATEWNALLSGFLSPTVRPSCEAAEPWFNPPPALADGRCYIESYSNDWWSYRHASVAATKVNKYQWRSPAEWFAEVYAITWLKRNNPPTGVAKEVTEFMFKEA
;
A
#
# COMPACT_ATOMS: atom_id res chain seq x y z
N MET A 1 31.67 -2.28 18.48
CA MET A 1 31.98 -1.05 19.23
C MET A 1 31.67 -1.31 20.70
N SER A 2 32.63 -1.16 21.62
CA SER A 2 32.40 -1.37 23.06
C SER A 2 31.40 -0.34 23.60
N GLN A 3 30.72 -0.64 24.72
CA GLN A 3 29.81 0.31 25.38
C GLN A 3 30.50 1.65 25.71
N GLU A 4 31.78 1.61 26.06
CA GLU A 4 32.58 2.81 26.33
C GLU A 4 32.81 3.68 25.09
N LEU A 5 33.06 3.06 23.92
CA LEU A 5 33.20 3.79 22.65
C LEU A 5 31.87 4.42 22.19
N LYS A 6 30.72 3.82 22.52
CA LYS A 6 29.40 4.41 22.27
C LYS A 6 29.12 5.63 23.15
N LEU A 7 29.48 5.55 24.44
CA LEU A 7 29.34 6.68 25.36
C LEU A 7 30.26 7.85 24.98
N ALA A 8 31.50 7.56 24.58
CA ALA A 8 32.44 8.56 24.11
C ALA A 8 31.95 9.27 22.83
N TRP A 9 31.43 8.50 21.86
CA TRP A 9 30.85 9.07 20.64
C TRP A 9 29.61 9.93 20.92
N LEU A 10 28.74 9.51 21.84
CA LEU A 10 27.60 10.31 22.30
C LEU A 10 28.03 11.63 22.97
N GLN A 11 29.09 11.63 23.78
CA GLN A 11 29.60 12.84 24.42
C GLN A 11 30.21 13.83 23.42
N GLU A 12 30.87 13.31 22.38
CA GLU A 12 31.50 14.10 21.33
C GLU A 12 30.47 14.71 20.36
N VAL A 13 29.47 13.93 19.92
CA VAL A 13 28.41 14.40 19.02
C VAL A 13 27.45 15.39 19.71
N LEU A 14 27.21 15.25 21.02
CA LEU A 14 26.30 16.13 21.77
C LEU A 14 26.96 17.44 22.24
N GLY A 15 28.21 17.70 21.85
CA GLY A 15 28.89 18.97 22.15
C GLY A 15 29.00 19.23 23.65
N VAL A 16 29.32 18.21 24.44
CA VAL A 16 29.65 18.38 25.87
C VAL A 16 31.08 18.93 25.99
N GLY A 17 31.34 20.05 25.32
CA GLY A 17 32.49 20.89 25.62
C GLY A 17 32.18 21.66 26.90
N ALA A 18 33.02 21.50 27.92
CA ALA A 18 32.98 22.32 29.11
C ALA A 18 33.37 23.76 28.74
N ASP A 19 32.42 24.56 28.26
CA ASP A 19 32.59 26.01 28.15
C ASP A 19 32.06 26.62 29.46
N GLU A 20 32.99 26.87 30.38
CA GLU A 20 32.76 27.56 31.64
C GLU A 20 32.55 29.05 31.37
N GLY A 21 31.34 29.46 30.98
CA GLY A 21 31.16 30.87 30.63
C GLY A 21 29.79 31.39 30.29
N ASP A 22 28.69 30.70 30.54
CA ASP A 22 27.35 31.31 30.66
C ASP A 22 26.36 30.27 31.17
N THR A 23 25.59 30.60 32.20
CA THR A 23 24.62 29.67 32.79
C THR A 23 23.44 29.53 31.81
N PRO A 24 23.21 28.36 31.18
CA PRO A 24 22.08 28.21 30.28
C PRO A 24 20.79 28.33 31.10
N PRO A 25 19.71 28.90 30.55
CA PRO A 25 18.42 28.92 31.24
C PRO A 25 18.03 27.50 31.66
N GLU A 26 17.56 27.32 32.90
CA GLU A 26 17.26 26.01 33.52
C GLU A 26 16.40 25.09 32.62
N SER A 27 15.53 25.68 31.80
CA SER A 27 14.69 24.97 30.83
C SER A 27 15.49 24.18 29.78
N GLY A 28 16.68 24.63 29.40
CA GLY A 28 17.53 23.95 28.43
C GLY A 28 18.22 22.70 28.99
N LYS A 29 18.57 22.71 30.28
CA LYS A 29 19.25 21.59 30.95
C LYS A 29 18.28 20.43 31.22
N ALA A 30 17.05 20.73 31.66
CA ALA A 30 16.01 19.72 31.88
C ALA A 30 15.63 19.00 30.57
N ARG A 31 15.58 19.72 29.45
CA ARG A 31 15.25 19.16 28.13
C ARG A 31 16.34 18.25 27.56
N LYS A 32 17.62 18.63 27.69
CA LYS A 32 18.74 17.76 27.28
C LYS A 32 18.73 16.41 28.00
N ASN A 33 18.41 16.41 29.30
CA ASN A 33 18.31 15.17 30.09
C ASN A 33 17.18 14.24 29.60
N ALA A 34 16.00 14.79 29.31
CA ALA A 34 14.85 14.01 28.82
C ALA A 34 15.14 13.32 27.48
N PHE A 35 15.87 13.97 26.58
CA PHE A 35 16.29 13.37 25.31
C PHE A 35 17.24 12.18 25.52
N THR A 36 18.29 12.35 26.32
CA THR A 36 19.26 11.28 26.59
C THR A 36 18.60 10.08 27.25
N GLU A 37 17.64 10.30 28.14
CA GLU A 37 16.84 9.24 28.75
C GLU A 37 15.97 8.50 27.73
N ALA A 38 15.28 9.23 26.84
CA ALA A 38 14.44 8.64 25.80
C ALA A 38 15.25 7.79 24.80
N LEU A 39 16.41 8.30 24.37
CA LEU A 39 17.33 7.60 23.48
C LEU A 39 17.90 6.32 24.15
N SER A 40 18.38 6.44 25.39
CA SER A 40 18.90 5.31 26.15
C SER A 40 17.83 4.25 26.42
N SER A 41 16.58 4.67 26.68
CA SER A 41 15.43 3.78 26.81
C SER A 41 15.17 2.99 25.53
N ALA A 42 15.17 3.67 24.37
CA ALA A 42 14.99 3.04 23.07
C ALA A 42 16.11 2.02 22.77
N GLU A 43 17.37 2.38 23.01
CA GLU A 43 18.51 1.46 22.85
C GLU A 43 18.41 0.24 23.77
N ASN A 44 18.03 0.44 25.04
CA ASN A 44 17.85 -0.66 25.99
C ASN A 44 16.71 -1.60 25.58
N LYS A 45 15.60 -1.06 25.06
CA LYS A 45 14.49 -1.87 24.49
C LYS A 45 14.97 -2.69 23.30
N LEU A 46 15.69 -2.07 22.35
CA LEU A 46 16.27 -2.76 21.20
C LEU A 46 17.18 -3.91 21.67
N MET A 47 18.07 -3.68 22.63
CA MET A 47 18.98 -4.71 23.13
C MET A 47 18.25 -5.88 23.80
N ARG A 48 17.19 -5.60 24.60
CA ARG A 48 16.35 -6.67 25.18
C ARG A 48 15.63 -7.47 24.11
N LEU A 49 15.05 -6.79 23.13
CA LEU A 49 14.34 -7.42 22.01
C LEU A 49 15.28 -8.22 21.11
N PHE A 50 16.53 -7.77 20.90
CA PHE A 50 17.57 -8.59 20.27
C PHE A 50 17.82 -9.88 21.04
N SER A 51 17.81 -9.86 22.38
CA SER A 51 17.95 -11.08 23.18
C SER A 51 16.72 -12.01 23.06
N THR A 52 15.51 -11.46 23.02
CA THR A 52 14.29 -12.25 22.85
C THR A 52 14.25 -12.90 21.47
N THR A 53 14.52 -12.12 20.41
CA THR A 53 14.59 -12.64 19.04
C THR A 53 15.74 -13.61 18.87
N LYS A 54 16.89 -13.40 19.52
CA LYS A 54 17.97 -14.38 19.60
C LYS A 54 17.49 -15.75 20.10
N THR A 55 16.55 -15.77 21.04
CA THR A 55 15.99 -17.03 21.56
C THR A 55 15.13 -17.74 20.50
N LEU A 56 14.43 -16.96 19.66
CA LEU A 56 13.72 -17.48 18.50
C LEU A 56 14.66 -17.88 17.36
N THR A 57 15.88 -17.35 17.27
CA THR A 57 16.74 -17.48 16.07
C THR A 57 17.96 -18.38 16.23
N ASP A 58 18.51 -18.45 17.43
CA ASP A 58 19.76 -19.16 17.71
C ASP A 58 19.50 -20.56 18.27
N GLY A 59 18.27 -20.83 18.68
CA GLY A 59 17.76 -22.20 18.68
C GLY A 59 17.39 -22.54 17.24
N ASP A 60 17.64 -23.76 16.82
CA ASP A 60 17.14 -24.36 15.58
C ASP A 60 15.59 -24.46 15.63
N THR A 61 14.90 -23.33 15.82
CA THR A 61 13.45 -23.24 16.02
C THR A 61 12.72 -23.41 14.71
N GLY A 62 13.41 -23.41 13.57
CA GLY A 62 12.84 -23.54 12.23
C GLY A 62 11.77 -22.50 11.86
N LEU A 63 11.54 -21.47 12.68
CA LEU A 63 10.59 -20.38 12.42
C LEU A 63 11.33 -19.25 11.68
N ASP A 64 10.67 -18.68 10.67
CA ASP A 64 11.19 -17.49 10.01
C ASP A 64 10.95 -16.28 10.91
N THR A 65 12.01 -15.52 11.12
CA THR A 65 12.08 -14.29 11.92
C THR A 65 12.92 -13.22 11.22
N THR A 66 13.22 -13.44 9.95
CA THR A 66 14.07 -12.56 9.14
C THR A 66 13.48 -11.16 9.10
N ARG A 67 12.17 -11.03 8.87
CA ARG A 67 11.49 -9.73 8.83
C ARG A 67 11.55 -8.98 10.17
N ILE A 68 11.37 -9.68 11.29
CA ILE A 68 11.48 -9.10 12.64
C ILE A 68 12.89 -8.53 12.85
N LYS A 69 13.94 -9.24 12.43
CA LYS A 69 15.32 -8.75 12.51
C LYS A 69 15.54 -7.54 11.63
N ASP A 70 15.02 -7.55 10.40
CA ASP A 70 15.13 -6.45 9.47
C ASP A 70 14.41 -5.20 9.99
N ASP A 71 13.24 -5.36 10.60
CA ASP A 71 12.50 -4.28 11.27
C ASP A 71 13.32 -3.71 12.43
N LEU A 72 13.96 -4.56 13.24
CA LEU A 72 14.81 -4.11 14.35
C LEU A 72 16.06 -3.36 13.89
N ALA A 73 16.74 -3.89 12.89
CA ALA A 73 17.88 -3.23 12.27
C ALA A 73 17.48 -1.87 11.70
N TYR A 74 16.31 -1.79 11.07
CA TYR A 74 15.76 -0.55 10.57
C TYR A 74 15.46 0.45 11.69
N GLN A 75 14.77 0.05 12.77
CA GLN A 75 14.49 0.95 13.90
C GLN A 75 15.76 1.45 14.58
N ARG A 76 16.81 0.63 14.64
CA ARG A 76 18.12 1.07 15.14
C ARG A 76 18.71 2.16 14.26
N LYS A 77 18.70 1.99 12.94
CA LYS A 77 19.19 3.02 12.01
C LYS A 77 18.33 4.30 12.09
N ALA A 78 17.01 4.14 12.20
CA ALA A 78 16.10 5.27 12.39
C ALA A 78 16.41 6.04 13.69
N LEU A 79 16.81 5.36 14.76
CA LEU A 79 17.23 5.99 16.00
C LEU A 79 18.54 6.78 15.85
N GLU A 80 19.50 6.24 15.09
CA GLU A 80 20.74 6.93 14.73
C GLU A 80 20.46 8.19 13.88
N ASN A 81 19.53 8.10 12.93
CA ASN A 81 19.07 9.24 12.12
C ASN A 81 18.36 10.30 12.96
N ALA A 82 17.46 9.88 13.86
CA ALA A 82 16.71 10.79 14.73
C ALA A 82 17.66 11.62 15.62
N ALA A 83 18.77 11.04 16.07
CA ALA A 83 19.79 11.77 16.83
C ALA A 83 20.43 12.94 16.06
N SER A 84 20.37 12.90 14.71
CA SER A 84 20.91 13.94 13.83
C SER A 84 19.89 15.05 13.50
N ILE A 85 18.61 14.90 13.88
CA ILE A 85 17.59 15.92 13.66
C ILE A 85 17.89 17.12 14.56
N THR A 86 18.00 18.32 13.99
CA THR A 86 18.34 19.53 14.74
C THR A 86 17.13 20.10 15.49
N ASP A 87 15.96 20.10 14.88
CA ASP A 87 14.71 20.53 15.52
C ASP A 87 14.32 19.58 16.66
N GLU A 88 14.15 20.14 17.85
CA GLU A 88 13.87 19.36 19.06
C GLU A 88 12.51 18.67 19.02
N GLY A 89 11.48 19.35 18.48
CA GLY A 89 10.13 18.80 18.40
C GLY A 89 10.04 17.65 17.40
N GLU A 90 10.62 17.82 16.22
CA GLU A 90 10.69 16.77 15.20
C GLU A 90 11.49 15.57 15.69
N ARG A 91 12.62 15.81 16.36
CA ARG A 91 13.46 14.74 16.95
C ARG A 91 12.70 13.95 18.01
N GLN A 92 11.99 14.62 18.91
CA GLN A 92 11.20 13.96 19.94
C GLN A 92 10.07 13.13 19.32
N ALA A 93 9.36 13.68 18.33
CA ALA A 93 8.32 12.97 17.61
C ALA A 93 8.85 11.73 16.86
N ALA A 94 10.06 11.81 16.30
CA ALA A 94 10.75 10.68 15.67
C ALA A 94 11.03 9.56 16.67
N ILE A 95 11.62 9.88 17.82
CA ILE A 95 11.94 8.91 18.88
C ILE A 95 10.67 8.24 19.42
N GLU A 96 9.58 8.99 19.58
CA GLU A 96 8.30 8.42 20.00
C GLU A 96 7.72 7.45 18.97
N ARG A 97 7.81 7.77 17.67
CA ARG A 97 7.41 6.84 16.60
C ARG A 97 8.25 5.57 16.63
N ILE A 98 9.58 5.70 16.75
CA ILE A 98 10.51 4.57 16.82
C ILE A 98 10.21 3.68 18.03
N ASN A 99 10.00 4.28 19.21
CA ASN A 99 9.68 3.53 20.43
C ASN A 99 8.36 2.77 20.32
N ARG A 100 7.30 3.41 19.80
CA ARG A 100 6.03 2.71 19.53
C ARG A 100 6.25 1.53 18.59
N ARG A 101 7.05 1.73 17.55
CA ARG A 101 7.33 0.68 16.58
C ARG A 101 8.13 -0.48 17.17
N ILE A 102 9.12 -0.21 18.02
CA ILE A 102 9.86 -1.23 18.77
C ILE A 102 8.91 -2.05 19.66
N ASP A 103 7.98 -1.39 20.35
CA ASP A 103 7.00 -2.06 21.21
C ASP A 103 6.06 -2.96 20.39
N GLU A 104 5.64 -2.52 19.20
CA GLU A 104 4.86 -3.35 18.26
C GLU A 104 5.65 -4.57 17.75
N ILE A 105 6.91 -4.39 17.35
CA ILE A 105 7.77 -5.49 16.90
C ILE A 105 7.97 -6.50 18.04
N GLN A 106 8.15 -6.04 19.28
CA GLN A 106 8.24 -6.91 20.45
C GLN A 106 6.95 -7.69 20.67
N ALA A 107 5.79 -7.04 20.56
CA ALA A 107 4.50 -7.69 20.71
C ALA A 107 4.27 -8.75 19.61
N HIS A 108 4.67 -8.45 18.38
CA HIS A 108 4.64 -9.37 17.25
C HIS A 108 5.53 -10.59 17.46
N ALA A 109 6.79 -10.40 17.88
CA ALA A 109 7.70 -11.50 18.21
C ALA A 109 7.19 -12.35 19.38
N ASN A 110 6.62 -11.71 20.41
CA ASN A 110 6.04 -12.41 21.55
C ASN A 110 4.82 -13.24 21.16
N ALA A 111 3.98 -12.75 20.25
CA ALA A 111 2.85 -13.51 19.73
C ALA A 111 3.31 -14.81 19.07
N LEU A 112 4.37 -14.76 18.26
CA LEU A 112 4.93 -15.96 17.63
C LEU A 112 5.50 -16.96 18.66
N GLU A 113 6.23 -16.48 19.65
CA GLU A 113 6.77 -17.35 20.72
C GLU A 113 5.65 -17.96 21.59
N ASN A 114 4.61 -17.19 21.88
CA ASN A 114 3.46 -17.69 22.65
C ASN A 114 2.71 -18.77 21.87
N ALA A 115 2.48 -18.56 20.57
CA ALA A 115 1.89 -19.56 19.70
C ALA A 115 2.77 -20.82 19.60
N ARG A 116 4.11 -20.65 19.49
CA ARG A 116 5.06 -21.77 19.53
C ARG A 116 4.92 -22.59 20.82
N LYS A 117 4.90 -21.92 21.98
CA LYS A 117 4.71 -22.59 23.28
C LYS A 117 3.34 -23.26 23.39
N ALA A 118 2.28 -22.66 22.87
CA ALA A 118 0.94 -23.27 22.88
C ALA A 118 0.91 -24.57 22.06
N VAL A 119 1.61 -24.62 20.91
CA VAL A 119 1.63 -25.79 20.02
C VAL A 119 2.64 -26.85 20.47
N MET A 120 3.80 -26.44 21.00
CA MET A 120 4.95 -27.32 21.25
C MET A 120 5.29 -27.52 22.73
N GLY A 121 4.65 -26.80 23.64
CA GLY A 121 5.05 -26.71 25.05
C GLY A 121 6.48 -26.16 25.19
N ASP A 122 7.24 -26.75 26.12
CA ASP A 122 8.63 -26.37 26.41
C ASP A 122 9.66 -27.03 25.48
N SER A 123 9.22 -27.72 24.42
CA SER A 123 10.13 -28.35 23.46
C SER A 123 11.06 -27.31 22.83
N LYS A 124 12.35 -27.63 22.78
CA LYS A 124 13.41 -26.83 22.12
C LYS A 124 13.78 -27.36 20.72
N LYS A 125 13.11 -28.42 20.25
CA LYS A 125 13.34 -28.99 18.92
C LYS A 125 12.72 -28.09 17.85
N ALA A 126 13.25 -28.16 16.62
CA ALA A 126 12.61 -27.59 15.45
C ALA A 126 11.17 -28.16 15.29
N PRO A 127 10.16 -27.32 15.01
CA PRO A 127 8.83 -27.72 14.61
C PRO A 127 8.86 -28.41 13.25
N THR A 128 8.02 -29.43 13.09
CA THR A 128 7.66 -29.96 11.78
C THR A 128 6.84 -28.93 10.99
N ASP A 129 6.71 -29.09 9.66
CA ASP A 129 5.93 -28.15 8.85
C ASP A 129 4.47 -28.03 9.30
N ALA A 130 3.87 -29.14 9.73
CA ALA A 130 2.52 -29.13 10.31
C ALA A 130 2.45 -28.35 11.62
N GLN A 131 3.50 -28.39 12.45
CA GLN A 131 3.59 -27.58 13.66
C GLN A 131 3.81 -26.11 13.31
N LYS A 132 4.69 -25.79 12.34
CA LYS A 132 4.91 -24.41 11.87
C LYS A 132 3.62 -23.76 11.41
N ASN A 133 2.85 -24.45 10.54
CA ASN A 133 1.56 -23.93 10.08
C ASN A 133 0.59 -23.65 11.23
N LYS A 134 0.50 -24.55 12.21
CA LYS A 134 -0.33 -24.33 13.41
C LYS A 134 0.16 -23.16 14.26
N ILE A 135 1.47 -22.98 14.39
CA ILE A 135 2.06 -21.87 15.14
C ILE A 135 1.70 -20.53 14.49
N TYR A 136 1.93 -20.38 13.18
CA TYR A 136 1.59 -19.14 12.48
C TYR A 136 0.07 -18.90 12.42
N GLN A 137 -0.73 -19.95 12.21
CA GLN A 137 -2.19 -19.83 12.31
C GLN A 137 -2.62 -19.29 13.68
N GLN A 138 -2.15 -19.90 14.77
CA GLN A 138 -2.48 -19.47 16.12
C GLN A 138 -2.01 -18.03 16.39
N ALA A 139 -0.80 -17.66 15.93
CA ALA A 139 -0.28 -16.32 16.10
C ALA A 139 -1.11 -15.26 15.35
N LEU A 140 -1.56 -15.57 14.12
CA LEU A 140 -2.43 -14.71 13.33
C LEU A 140 -3.81 -14.53 13.99
N GLU A 141 -4.42 -15.64 14.45
CA GLU A 141 -5.72 -15.63 15.10
C GLU A 141 -5.68 -14.88 16.44
N ASP A 142 -4.72 -15.19 17.32
CA ASP A 142 -4.67 -14.61 18.67
C ASP A 142 -4.22 -13.15 18.68
N PHE A 143 -3.25 -12.79 17.83
CA PHE A 143 -2.65 -11.46 17.91
C PHE A 143 -3.36 -10.43 17.02
N TYR A 144 -3.85 -10.85 15.86
CA TYR A 144 -4.52 -9.99 14.88
C TYR A 144 -6.03 -10.23 14.77
N GLY A 145 -6.57 -11.29 15.38
CA GLY A 145 -7.98 -11.64 15.23
C GLY A 145 -8.33 -12.19 13.85
N LEU A 146 -7.34 -12.62 13.06
CA LEU A 146 -7.50 -13.02 11.67
C LEU A 146 -7.91 -14.49 11.58
N LYS A 147 -9.18 -14.76 11.27
CA LYS A 147 -9.68 -16.13 11.06
C LYS A 147 -9.14 -16.71 9.76
N LEU A 148 -8.67 -17.95 9.80
CA LEU A 148 -8.13 -18.62 8.62
C LEU A 148 -9.08 -19.67 8.05
N SER A 149 -9.24 -19.65 6.72
CA SER A 149 -9.97 -20.70 5.98
C SER A 149 -9.07 -21.25 4.88
N VAL A 150 -8.55 -22.46 5.09
CA VAL A 150 -7.58 -23.10 4.18
C VAL A 150 -8.23 -24.34 3.56
N PRO A 151 -8.27 -24.48 2.22
CA PRO A 151 -8.76 -25.67 1.56
C PRO A 151 -7.98 -26.93 1.95
N LEU A 152 -8.66 -28.07 1.98
CA LEU A 152 -8.01 -29.35 2.23
C LEU A 152 -6.86 -29.59 1.21
N LEU A 153 -5.72 -30.06 1.72
CA LEU A 153 -4.50 -30.36 0.97
C LEU A 153 -3.76 -29.14 0.38
N MET A 154 -4.14 -27.91 0.74
CA MET A 154 -3.32 -26.75 0.37
C MET A 154 -2.12 -26.64 1.32
N SER A 155 -0.92 -26.75 0.76
CA SER A 155 0.35 -26.72 1.52
C SER A 155 1.12 -25.43 1.38
N ASN A 156 0.72 -24.56 0.45
CA ASN A 156 1.42 -23.34 0.09
C ASN A 156 0.68 -22.07 0.52
N THR A 157 0.25 -22.07 1.78
CA THR A 157 -0.44 -20.93 2.39
C THR A 157 0.52 -19.79 2.76
N HIS A 158 1.80 -20.08 2.99
CA HIS A 158 2.82 -19.09 3.35
C HIS A 158 2.41 -18.24 4.57
N LEU A 159 1.87 -18.89 5.61
CA LEU A 159 1.36 -18.21 6.82
C LEU A 159 2.44 -17.44 7.58
N ASP A 160 3.69 -17.88 7.47
CA ASP A 160 4.87 -17.15 7.90
C ASP A 160 4.98 -15.78 7.23
N ARG A 161 4.86 -15.73 5.91
CA ARG A 161 4.88 -14.46 5.15
C ARG A 161 3.67 -13.59 5.46
N VAL A 162 2.48 -14.17 5.63
CA VAL A 162 1.29 -13.41 6.07
C VAL A 162 1.56 -12.75 7.42
N PHE A 163 2.09 -13.50 8.38
CA PHE A 163 2.43 -12.98 9.70
C PHE A 163 3.45 -11.85 9.59
N ASP A 164 4.50 -12.01 8.78
CA ASP A 164 5.51 -10.98 8.52
C ASP A 164 4.94 -9.71 7.86
N MET A 165 4.00 -9.83 6.92
CA MET A 165 3.36 -8.68 6.28
C MET A 165 2.43 -7.95 7.24
N MET A 166 1.65 -8.67 8.03
CA MET A 166 0.83 -8.11 9.11
C MET A 166 1.70 -7.37 10.15
N GLY A 167 2.89 -7.93 10.42
CA GLY A 167 3.89 -7.35 11.29
C GLY A 167 4.62 -6.15 10.71
N THR A 168 4.71 -6.01 9.38
CA THR A 168 5.44 -4.93 8.67
C THR A 168 4.82 -3.55 8.89
N VAL A 169 3.53 -3.48 9.13
CA VAL A 169 2.77 -2.23 9.30
C VAL A 169 2.36 -2.04 10.76
N PRO A 170 1.95 -0.82 11.19
CA PRO A 170 1.46 -0.60 12.54
C PRO A 170 0.26 -1.48 12.85
N LYS A 171 0.16 -1.99 14.08
CA LYS A 171 -0.88 -2.96 14.45
C LYS A 171 -2.30 -2.41 14.20
N GLY A 172 -2.48 -1.10 14.40
CA GLY A 172 -3.75 -0.43 14.16
C GLY A 172 -4.22 -0.43 12.69
N GLN A 173 -3.36 -0.83 11.75
CA GLN A 173 -3.67 -0.95 10.33
C GLN A 173 -4.02 -2.39 9.90
N THR A 174 -3.93 -3.36 10.81
CA THR A 174 -4.13 -4.80 10.48
C THR A 174 -4.97 -5.57 11.48
N GLY A 175 -5.03 -5.13 12.74
CA GLY A 175 -5.89 -5.72 13.78
C GLY A 175 -7.18 -4.94 13.99
N HIS A 176 -8.07 -4.93 13.00
CA HIS A 176 -9.35 -4.22 13.04
C HIS A 176 -10.49 -5.00 12.37
N ASP A 177 -11.74 -4.60 12.63
CA ASP A 177 -12.94 -5.37 12.22
C ASP A 177 -13.13 -5.49 10.70
N LYS A 178 -12.49 -4.62 9.92
CA LYS A 178 -12.44 -4.70 8.45
C LYS A 178 -11.35 -5.62 7.89
N LEU A 179 -10.58 -6.31 8.73
CA LEU A 179 -9.64 -7.35 8.33
C LEU A 179 -9.78 -8.54 9.29
N LYS A 180 -10.85 -9.31 9.11
CA LYS A 180 -11.27 -10.36 10.08
C LYS A 180 -10.98 -11.78 9.60
N LYS A 181 -10.76 -11.97 8.30
CA LYS A 181 -10.63 -13.31 7.71
C LYS A 181 -9.65 -13.31 6.54
N LEU A 182 -8.86 -14.38 6.47
CA LEU A 182 -8.03 -14.73 5.33
C LEU A 182 -8.46 -16.11 4.84
N GLU A 183 -8.96 -16.15 3.61
CA GLU A 183 -9.39 -17.35 2.90
C GLU A 183 -8.40 -17.69 1.80
N TYR A 184 -8.17 -18.97 1.57
CA TYR A 184 -7.40 -19.44 0.44
C TYR A 184 -8.27 -20.19 -0.56
N THR A 185 -7.94 -20.08 -1.84
CA THR A 185 -8.59 -20.85 -2.90
C THR A 185 -7.58 -21.62 -3.75
N ARG A 186 -8.01 -22.78 -4.24
CA ARG A 186 -7.26 -23.62 -5.20
C ARG A 186 -7.77 -23.44 -6.64
N ASP A 187 -8.69 -22.52 -6.87
CA ASP A 187 -9.16 -22.22 -8.21
C ASP A 187 -8.00 -21.70 -9.06
N LYS A 188 -7.81 -22.32 -10.23
CA LYS A 188 -6.73 -21.96 -11.16
C LYS A 188 -6.87 -20.53 -11.68
N GLY A 189 -8.09 -19.98 -11.71
CA GLY A 189 -8.34 -18.59 -12.07
C GLY A 189 -7.74 -17.58 -11.10
N TRP A 190 -7.31 -18.02 -9.91
CA TRP A 190 -6.73 -17.17 -8.86
C TRP A 190 -5.21 -17.35 -8.69
N LYS A 191 -4.54 -18.06 -9.61
CA LYS A 191 -3.09 -18.28 -9.49
C LYS A 191 -2.35 -16.94 -9.47
N GLY A 192 -1.61 -16.69 -8.38
CA GLY A 192 -0.84 -15.46 -8.18
C GLY A 192 -1.69 -14.20 -7.94
N SER A 193 -2.95 -14.35 -7.51
CA SER A 193 -3.88 -13.24 -7.31
C SER A 193 -4.41 -13.18 -5.89
N GLY A 194 -4.80 -11.98 -5.47
CA GLY A 194 -5.54 -11.69 -4.25
C GLY A 194 -6.79 -10.87 -4.55
N ALA A 195 -7.71 -10.83 -3.61
CA ALA A 195 -8.78 -9.85 -3.59
C ALA A 195 -9.27 -9.60 -2.16
N TYR A 196 -9.68 -8.37 -1.90
CA TYR A 196 -10.34 -7.98 -0.68
C TYR A 196 -11.84 -7.74 -0.91
N GLY A 197 -12.67 -8.19 0.04
CA GLY A 197 -14.09 -7.86 0.07
C GLY A 197 -14.76 -8.25 1.38
N GLY A 198 -15.64 -7.38 1.91
CA GLY A 198 -16.48 -7.71 3.08
C GLY A 198 -15.72 -7.96 4.38
N GLY A 199 -14.49 -7.44 4.49
CA GLY A 199 -13.58 -7.70 5.62
C GLY A 199 -12.72 -8.94 5.45
N GLU A 200 -12.72 -9.55 4.28
CA GLU A 200 -12.05 -10.82 4.01
C GLU A 200 -11.04 -10.64 2.88
N ILE A 201 -9.85 -11.21 3.06
CA ILE A 201 -8.86 -11.36 1.99
C ILE A 201 -9.01 -12.78 1.44
N LEU A 202 -9.16 -12.91 0.13
CA LEU A 202 -9.05 -14.16 -0.60
C LEU A 202 -7.69 -14.23 -1.30
N MET A 203 -6.86 -15.20 -0.92
CA MET A 203 -5.56 -15.45 -1.54
C MET A 203 -5.62 -16.70 -2.42
N GLY A 204 -5.09 -16.59 -3.63
CA GLY A 204 -4.95 -17.73 -4.52
C GLY A 204 -3.68 -18.55 -4.31
N ASP A 205 -3.33 -19.31 -5.33
CA ASP A 205 -2.14 -20.16 -5.35
C ASP A 205 -0.91 -19.37 -5.84
N PHE A 206 -0.01 -19.04 -4.92
CA PHE A 206 1.26 -18.35 -5.20
C PHE A 206 2.45 -19.30 -5.38
N GLY A 207 2.23 -20.61 -5.54
CA GLY A 207 3.30 -21.59 -5.66
C GLY A 207 4.22 -21.57 -4.44
N ASP A 208 5.52 -21.39 -4.63
CA ASP A 208 6.52 -21.23 -3.57
C ASP A 208 6.68 -19.78 -3.06
N ALA A 209 5.83 -18.86 -3.52
CA ALA A 209 5.89 -17.42 -3.23
C ALA A 209 7.25 -16.78 -3.57
N THR A 210 7.94 -17.27 -4.61
CA THR A 210 9.18 -16.65 -5.13
C THR A 210 8.95 -15.68 -6.29
N GLY A 211 7.70 -15.57 -6.78
CA GLY A 211 7.35 -14.68 -7.87
C GLY A 211 7.72 -13.22 -7.59
N GLU A 212 8.23 -12.54 -8.61
CA GLU A 212 8.57 -11.13 -8.56
C GLU A 212 7.78 -10.32 -9.58
N GLU A 213 7.42 -9.11 -9.19
CA GLU A 213 6.83 -8.06 -10.02
C GLU A 213 7.72 -6.82 -10.00
N THR A 214 7.79 -6.11 -11.13
CA THR A 214 8.61 -4.89 -11.22
C THR A 214 7.73 -3.65 -11.24
N TYR A 215 7.92 -2.82 -10.23
CA TYR A 215 7.33 -1.49 -10.12
C TYR A 215 8.25 -0.44 -10.69
N THR A 216 7.71 0.73 -11.05
CA THR A 216 8.54 1.91 -11.34
C THR A 216 8.13 3.06 -10.44
N VAL A 217 8.88 3.28 -9.36
CA VAL A 217 8.64 4.42 -8.45
C VAL A 217 9.80 5.38 -8.59
N ASP A 218 9.50 6.66 -8.78
CA ASP A 218 10.50 7.70 -9.02
C ASP A 218 11.49 7.38 -10.14
N GLY A 219 10.99 6.73 -11.20
CA GLY A 219 11.80 6.35 -12.38
C GLY A 219 12.77 5.21 -12.13
N LYS A 220 12.70 4.55 -10.97
CA LYS A 220 13.53 3.40 -10.62
C LYS A 220 12.69 2.14 -10.68
N ALA A 221 13.20 1.13 -11.37
CA ALA A 221 12.66 -0.22 -11.32
C ALA A 221 12.80 -0.76 -9.89
N LEU A 222 11.71 -1.30 -9.36
CA LEU A 222 11.62 -1.83 -8.02
C LEU A 222 11.05 -3.25 -8.08
N PRO A 223 11.90 -4.28 -8.00
CA PRO A 223 11.43 -5.65 -7.90
C PRO A 223 10.73 -5.85 -6.56
N ALA A 224 9.56 -6.45 -6.55
CA ALA A 224 8.74 -6.71 -5.38
C ALA A 224 8.29 -8.18 -5.42
N ASN A 225 8.27 -8.84 -4.28
CA ASN A 225 7.71 -10.18 -4.22
C ASN A 225 6.18 -10.11 -4.43
N SER A 226 5.66 -10.87 -5.38
CA SER A 226 4.23 -10.87 -5.75
C SER A 226 3.31 -11.20 -4.59
N PHE A 227 3.69 -12.17 -3.75
CA PHE A 227 2.88 -12.56 -2.59
C PHE A 227 2.81 -11.41 -1.57
N ASP A 228 3.97 -10.87 -1.21
CA ASP A 228 4.06 -9.81 -0.19
C ASP A 228 3.32 -8.54 -0.62
N VAL A 229 3.52 -8.11 -1.87
CA VAL A 229 2.89 -6.90 -2.38
C VAL A 229 1.38 -7.09 -2.52
N THR A 230 0.92 -8.27 -2.96
CA THR A 230 -0.52 -8.59 -2.97
C THR A 230 -1.09 -8.54 -1.56
N MET A 231 -0.46 -9.20 -0.58
CA MET A 231 -0.96 -9.19 0.79
C MET A 231 -1.06 -7.76 1.35
N LEU A 232 -0.02 -6.94 1.16
CA LEU A 232 -0.05 -5.54 1.59
C LEU A 232 -1.08 -4.71 0.83
N HIS A 233 -1.30 -4.98 -0.46
CA HIS A 233 -2.33 -4.34 -1.28
C HIS A 233 -3.73 -4.63 -0.72
N GLU A 234 -4.04 -5.90 -0.44
CA GLU A 234 -5.31 -6.28 0.14
C GLU A 234 -5.52 -5.74 1.57
N MET A 235 -4.44 -5.62 2.36
CA MET A 235 -4.48 -4.90 3.64
C MET A 235 -4.75 -3.40 3.46
N GLY A 236 -4.25 -2.80 2.38
CA GLY A 236 -4.53 -1.42 2.00
C GLY A 236 -6.01 -1.19 1.72
N HIS A 237 -6.66 -2.09 0.99
CA HIS A 237 -8.12 -2.07 0.81
C HIS A 237 -8.87 -2.18 2.15
N ALA A 238 -8.42 -3.09 3.02
CA ALA A 238 -9.03 -3.25 4.34
C ALA A 238 -8.93 -1.99 5.21
N LEU A 239 -7.77 -1.33 5.17
CA LEU A 239 -7.54 -0.08 5.88
C LEU A 239 -8.37 1.07 5.31
N ASP A 240 -8.51 1.15 3.98
CA ASP A 240 -9.38 2.14 3.33
C ASP A 240 -10.84 1.92 3.70
N ASP A 241 -11.34 0.68 3.75
CA ASP A 241 -12.72 0.39 4.19
C ASP A 241 -12.95 0.76 5.67
N GLU A 242 -11.94 0.58 6.52
CA GLU A 242 -11.98 0.94 7.95
C GLU A 242 -11.93 2.44 8.17
N LYS A 243 -11.01 3.14 7.49
CA LYS A 243 -10.74 4.57 7.73
C LYS A 243 -11.41 5.49 6.73
N LYS A 244 -12.08 4.95 5.70
CA LYS A 244 -12.75 5.71 4.64
C LYS A 244 -11.79 6.77 4.07
N ILE A 245 -10.59 6.35 3.71
CA ILE A 245 -9.50 7.27 3.32
C ILE A 245 -9.86 7.89 1.98
N MET A 246 -10.19 7.06 0.99
CA MET A 246 -10.53 7.54 -0.34
C MET A 246 -11.91 8.19 -0.40
N ASP A 247 -12.87 7.75 0.40
CA ASP A 247 -14.14 8.49 0.56
C ASP A 247 -13.91 9.96 0.97
N ARG A 248 -12.89 10.23 1.78
CA ARG A 248 -12.54 11.58 2.27
C ARG A 248 -11.63 12.36 1.33
N PHE A 249 -10.66 11.69 0.71
CA PHE A 249 -9.53 12.37 0.07
C PHE A 249 -9.39 12.14 -1.43
N GLN A 250 -10.20 11.27 -2.05
CA GLN A 250 -10.07 10.91 -3.46
C GLN A 250 -10.07 12.11 -4.42
N GLY A 251 -10.76 13.21 -4.08
CA GLY A 251 -10.83 14.43 -4.88
C GLY A 251 -9.56 15.31 -4.85
N LEU A 252 -8.60 15.02 -3.96
CA LEU A 252 -7.33 15.75 -3.91
C LEU A 252 -6.43 15.34 -5.08
N ASP A 253 -5.70 16.30 -5.65
CA ASP A 253 -4.79 16.04 -6.79
C ASP A 253 -3.74 14.97 -6.46
N GLY A 254 -3.22 14.99 -5.23
CA GLY A 254 -2.28 13.98 -4.72
C GLY A 254 -2.92 12.65 -4.31
N CYS A 255 -4.22 12.50 -4.54
CA CYS A 255 -4.97 11.26 -4.41
C CYS A 255 -5.59 10.80 -5.74
N GLY A 256 -5.16 11.40 -6.86
CA GLY A 256 -5.70 11.12 -8.21
C GLY A 256 -6.76 12.10 -8.69
N GLY A 257 -7.30 12.95 -7.81
CA GLY A 257 -8.33 13.93 -8.14
C GLY A 257 -9.58 13.26 -8.69
N TRP A 258 -9.96 12.12 -8.13
CA TRP A 258 -11.06 11.27 -8.57
C TRP A 258 -12.40 11.97 -8.40
N VAL A 259 -13.28 11.73 -9.36
CA VAL A 259 -14.68 12.17 -9.32
C VAL A 259 -15.54 10.98 -9.70
N LYS A 260 -16.58 10.72 -8.90
CA LYS A 260 -17.63 9.78 -9.26
C LYS A 260 -18.46 10.40 -10.38
N GLU A 261 -18.56 9.69 -11.49
CA GLU A 261 -19.27 10.16 -12.66
C GLU A 261 -20.61 9.44 -12.84
N SER A 262 -21.52 10.08 -13.55
CA SER A 262 -22.70 9.43 -14.11
C SER A 262 -22.46 9.16 -15.59
N LEU A 263 -23.15 8.18 -16.18
CA LEU A 263 -23.10 8.00 -17.64
C LEU A 263 -23.43 9.31 -18.39
N ALA A 264 -24.35 10.13 -17.86
CA ALA A 264 -24.71 11.41 -18.46
C ALA A 264 -23.56 12.43 -18.45
N SER A 265 -22.79 12.52 -17.35
CA SER A 265 -21.64 13.43 -17.27
C SER A 265 -20.49 12.97 -18.17
N VAL A 266 -20.23 11.66 -18.25
CA VAL A 266 -19.24 11.08 -19.19
C VAL A 266 -19.62 11.40 -20.63
N VAL A 267 -20.88 11.17 -21.00
CA VAL A 267 -21.38 11.48 -22.35
C VAL A 267 -21.24 12.96 -22.68
N ALA A 268 -21.57 13.85 -21.73
CA ALA A 268 -21.42 15.29 -21.91
C ALA A 268 -19.96 15.70 -22.10
N ALA A 269 -19.02 15.11 -21.34
CA ALA A 269 -17.59 15.36 -21.48
C ALA A 269 -17.07 14.90 -22.86
N MET A 270 -17.45 13.70 -23.30
CA MET A 270 -17.07 13.17 -24.61
C MET A 270 -17.69 13.97 -25.77
N LEU A 271 -18.93 14.41 -25.65
CA LEU A 271 -19.55 15.27 -26.67
C LEU A 271 -18.83 16.63 -26.76
N LYS A 272 -18.43 17.19 -25.61
CA LYS A 272 -17.63 18.42 -25.57
C LYS A 272 -16.26 18.21 -26.24
N GLU A 273 -15.61 17.08 -25.99
CA GLU A 273 -14.35 16.72 -26.66
C GLU A 273 -14.54 16.63 -28.17
N PHE A 274 -15.57 15.91 -28.64
CA PHE A 274 -15.88 15.79 -30.07
C PHE A 274 -16.04 17.16 -30.75
N LYS A 275 -16.67 18.13 -30.08
CA LYS A 275 -16.83 19.49 -30.63
C LYS A 275 -15.51 20.26 -30.75
N GLY A 276 -14.53 19.94 -29.90
CA GLY A 276 -13.21 20.59 -29.89
C GLY A 276 -12.17 19.91 -30.77
N SER A 277 -12.21 18.58 -30.87
CA SER A 277 -11.15 17.76 -31.49
C SER A 277 -11.68 16.68 -32.45
N GLY A 278 -12.99 16.64 -32.70
CA GLY A 278 -13.60 15.70 -33.64
C GLY A 278 -13.13 15.88 -35.09
N PRO A 279 -13.46 14.93 -35.99
CA PRO A 279 -13.07 14.99 -37.39
C PRO A 279 -13.46 16.33 -38.02
N ALA A 280 -12.48 17.03 -38.59
CA ALA A 280 -12.70 18.34 -39.19
C ALA A 280 -13.79 18.30 -40.26
N GLY A 281 -14.77 19.21 -40.15
CA GLY A 281 -15.87 19.31 -41.11
C GLY A 281 -17.05 18.36 -40.87
N ALA A 282 -17.09 17.61 -39.76
CA ALA A 282 -18.26 16.79 -39.43
C ALA A 282 -19.52 17.65 -39.26
N THR A 283 -20.59 17.34 -40.00
CA THR A 283 -21.89 18.04 -39.92
C THR A 283 -22.92 17.34 -39.04
N LEU A 284 -22.50 16.29 -38.34
CA LEU A 284 -23.36 15.46 -37.48
C LEU A 284 -23.97 16.30 -36.35
N SER A 285 -25.29 16.14 -36.16
CA SER A 285 -25.98 16.76 -35.02
C SER A 285 -25.50 16.19 -33.68
N ASP A 286 -25.53 17.02 -32.64
CA ASP A 286 -25.21 16.61 -31.26
C ASP A 286 -25.98 15.36 -30.83
N ALA A 287 -27.27 15.26 -31.15
CA ALA A 287 -28.10 14.12 -30.78
C ALA A 287 -27.63 12.80 -31.40
N VAL A 288 -27.13 12.83 -32.64
CA VAL A 288 -26.57 11.66 -33.33
C VAL A 288 -25.28 11.22 -32.63
N VAL A 289 -24.38 12.16 -32.34
CA VAL A 289 -23.09 11.88 -31.68
C VAL A 289 -23.31 11.39 -30.25
N GLU A 290 -24.18 12.06 -29.48
CA GLU A 290 -24.53 11.69 -28.11
C GLU A 290 -25.12 10.27 -28.03
N SER A 291 -26.02 9.93 -28.95
CA SER A 291 -26.58 8.58 -29.06
C SER A 291 -25.51 7.53 -29.36
N ALA A 292 -24.58 7.84 -30.26
CA ALA A 292 -23.48 6.95 -30.61
C ALA A 292 -22.53 6.72 -29.42
N ILE A 293 -22.14 7.79 -28.73
CA ILE A 293 -21.32 7.74 -27.51
C ILE A 293 -22.00 6.85 -26.46
N LYS A 294 -23.29 7.09 -26.16
CA LYS A 294 -24.06 6.28 -25.20
C LYS A 294 -24.07 4.80 -25.56
N GLN A 295 -24.22 4.46 -26.84
CA GLN A 295 -24.23 3.06 -27.27
C GLN A 295 -22.86 2.39 -27.08
N VAL A 296 -21.76 3.10 -27.40
CA VAL A 296 -20.39 2.59 -27.18
C VAL A 296 -20.09 2.41 -25.69
N LEU A 297 -20.44 3.40 -24.85
CA LEU A 297 -20.25 3.32 -23.40
C LEU A 297 -21.10 2.22 -22.76
N LYS A 298 -22.18 1.77 -23.40
CA LYS A 298 -22.98 0.60 -23.00
C LYS A 298 -22.45 -0.73 -23.57
N GLY A 299 -21.27 -0.73 -24.18
CA GLY A 299 -20.59 -1.94 -24.66
C GLY A 299 -20.86 -2.29 -26.13
N SER A 300 -21.53 -1.43 -26.91
CA SER A 300 -21.77 -1.74 -28.33
C SER A 300 -20.45 -1.78 -29.11
N THR A 301 -20.19 -2.90 -29.79
CA THR A 301 -19.01 -3.11 -30.63
C THR A 301 -19.25 -2.72 -32.10
N SER A 302 -20.51 -2.60 -32.51
CA SER A 302 -20.93 -2.17 -33.84
C SER A 302 -22.12 -1.22 -33.74
N LEU A 303 -22.13 -0.17 -34.56
CA LEU A 303 -23.24 0.78 -34.65
C LEU A 303 -23.69 0.93 -36.10
N ALA A 304 -24.99 0.77 -36.35
CA ALA A 304 -25.57 1.02 -37.66
C ALA A 304 -25.55 2.52 -37.98
N VAL A 305 -25.37 2.87 -39.26
CA VAL A 305 -25.49 4.25 -39.75
C VAL A 305 -26.93 4.72 -39.49
N PRO A 306 -27.16 5.80 -38.72
CA PRO A 306 -28.50 6.31 -38.50
C PRO A 306 -29.14 6.80 -39.80
N GLN A 307 -30.48 6.73 -39.88
CA GLN A 307 -31.20 7.20 -41.05
C GLN A 307 -30.89 8.68 -41.34
N GLY A 308 -30.54 9.00 -42.58
CA GLY A 308 -30.25 10.37 -43.01
C GLY A 308 -28.85 10.87 -42.66
N VAL A 309 -28.00 10.04 -42.07
CA VAL A 309 -26.58 10.35 -41.83
C VAL A 309 -25.75 9.82 -42.99
N ASP A 310 -24.80 10.64 -43.49
CA ASP A 310 -23.86 10.21 -44.52
C ASP A 310 -22.92 9.11 -43.98
N ALA A 311 -22.72 8.06 -44.78
CA ALA A 311 -21.93 6.91 -44.37
C ALA A 311 -20.43 7.25 -44.20
N THR A 312 -19.91 8.20 -44.99
CA THR A 312 -18.51 8.65 -44.88
C THR A 312 -18.31 9.42 -43.57
N GLU A 313 -19.20 10.37 -43.27
CA GLU A 313 -19.16 11.12 -42.00
C GLU A 313 -19.32 10.18 -40.79
N TRP A 314 -20.24 9.22 -40.88
CA TRP A 314 -20.43 8.22 -39.81
C TRP A 314 -19.18 7.37 -39.59
N ASN A 315 -18.56 6.89 -40.66
CA ASN A 315 -17.30 6.14 -40.57
C ASN A 315 -16.18 7.00 -39.97
N ALA A 316 -16.10 8.29 -40.32
CA ALA A 316 -15.14 9.21 -39.72
C ALA A 316 -15.39 9.40 -38.21
N LEU A 317 -16.65 9.49 -37.75
CA LEU A 317 -16.99 9.50 -36.33
C LEU A 317 -16.54 8.19 -35.64
N LEU A 318 -16.84 7.04 -36.24
CA LEU A 318 -16.49 5.74 -35.68
C LEU A 318 -14.97 5.56 -35.52
N SER A 319 -14.21 5.75 -36.61
CA SER A 319 -12.77 5.49 -36.61
C SER A 319 -11.95 6.63 -36.03
N GLY A 320 -12.40 7.87 -36.20
CA GLY A 320 -11.67 9.08 -35.80
C GLY A 320 -11.92 9.54 -34.38
N PHE A 321 -13.03 9.11 -33.75
CA PHE A 321 -13.39 9.59 -32.41
C PHE A 321 -13.90 8.46 -31.49
N LEU A 322 -14.95 7.74 -31.87
CA LEU A 322 -15.57 6.76 -30.96
C LEU A 322 -14.61 5.60 -30.62
N SER A 323 -13.85 5.09 -31.58
CA SER A 323 -12.89 4.02 -31.35
C SER A 323 -11.65 4.45 -30.55
N PRO A 324 -10.94 5.55 -30.87
CA PRO A 324 -9.73 5.94 -30.14
C PRO A 324 -9.98 6.71 -28.84
N THR A 325 -11.14 7.35 -28.67
CA THR A 325 -11.41 8.23 -27.52
C THR A 325 -12.43 7.65 -26.56
N VAL A 326 -13.57 7.17 -27.07
CA VAL A 326 -14.71 6.75 -26.22
C VAL A 326 -14.56 5.29 -25.76
N ARG A 327 -14.34 4.37 -26.69
CA ARG A 327 -14.25 2.93 -26.42
C ARG A 327 -13.20 2.54 -25.37
N PRO A 328 -12.00 3.16 -25.31
CA PRO A 328 -11.01 2.83 -24.28
C PRO A 328 -11.46 3.15 -22.86
N SER A 329 -12.54 3.92 -22.68
CA SER A 329 -13.09 4.25 -21.36
C SER A 329 -13.94 3.11 -20.78
N CYS A 330 -14.42 2.16 -21.58
CA CYS A 330 -15.36 1.13 -21.13
C CYS A 330 -14.66 -0.02 -20.40
N GLU A 331 -15.32 -0.66 -19.43
CA GLU A 331 -14.75 -1.76 -18.63
C GLU A 331 -14.23 -2.90 -19.53
N ALA A 332 -14.98 -3.24 -20.58
CA ALA A 332 -14.62 -4.29 -21.54
C ALA A 332 -13.34 -3.99 -22.36
N ALA A 333 -12.84 -2.75 -22.34
CA ALA A 333 -11.56 -2.37 -22.94
C ALA A 333 -10.39 -2.39 -21.93
N GLU A 334 -10.67 -2.75 -20.67
CA GLU A 334 -9.71 -2.81 -19.57
C GLU A 334 -8.92 -1.49 -19.41
N PRO A 335 -9.60 -0.35 -19.15
CA PRO A 335 -8.97 0.99 -19.12
C PRO A 335 -7.81 1.09 -18.13
N TRP A 336 -7.78 0.24 -17.10
CA TRP A 336 -6.70 0.19 -16.13
C TRP A 336 -5.41 -0.48 -16.67
N PHE A 337 -5.46 -1.24 -17.76
CA PHE A 337 -4.28 -1.70 -18.49
C PHE A 337 -4.01 -0.83 -19.74
N ASN A 338 -5.09 -0.34 -20.35
CA ASN A 338 -5.10 0.46 -21.57
C ASN A 338 -5.74 1.83 -21.30
N PRO A 339 -5.04 2.75 -20.61
CA PRO A 339 -5.63 4.01 -20.16
C PRO A 339 -6.19 4.81 -21.33
N PRO A 340 -7.43 5.34 -21.20
CA PRO A 340 -8.00 6.20 -22.22
C PRO A 340 -7.20 7.50 -22.32
N PRO A 341 -7.30 8.21 -23.47
CA PRO A 341 -6.70 9.52 -23.58
C PRO A 341 -7.28 10.49 -22.55
N ALA A 342 -6.47 11.45 -22.12
CA ALA A 342 -6.99 12.60 -21.39
C ALA A 342 -7.80 13.47 -22.36
N LEU A 343 -8.98 13.91 -21.94
CA LEU A 343 -9.77 14.89 -22.69
C LEU A 343 -9.19 16.30 -22.47
N ALA A 344 -9.73 17.30 -23.19
CA ALA A 344 -9.29 18.70 -23.10
C ALA A 344 -9.44 19.33 -21.70
N ASP A 345 -10.25 18.74 -20.82
CA ASP A 345 -10.36 19.14 -19.41
C ASP A 345 -9.24 18.55 -18.51
N GLY A 346 -8.32 17.79 -19.10
CA GLY A 346 -7.20 17.15 -18.43
C GLY A 346 -7.58 15.89 -17.65
N ARG A 347 -8.77 15.33 -17.87
CA ARG A 347 -9.26 14.14 -17.16
C ARG A 347 -9.33 12.91 -18.07
N CYS A 348 -9.06 11.77 -17.47
CA CYS A 348 -9.34 10.46 -18.06
C CYS A 348 -10.65 9.95 -17.45
N TYR A 349 -11.58 9.50 -18.28
CA TYR A 349 -12.88 8.94 -17.86
C TYR A 349 -12.86 7.44 -18.07
N ILE A 350 -13.31 6.67 -17.07
CA ILE A 350 -13.27 5.22 -17.10
C ILE A 350 -14.51 4.62 -16.47
N GLU A 351 -14.83 3.41 -16.88
CA GLU A 351 -15.75 2.50 -16.21
C GLU A 351 -14.92 1.50 -15.39
N SER A 352 -14.92 1.65 -14.07
CA SER A 352 -14.11 0.84 -13.14
C SER A 352 -14.62 -0.59 -13.02
N TYR A 353 -15.95 -0.70 -13.03
CA TYR A 353 -16.77 -1.90 -13.01
C TYR A 353 -18.03 -1.62 -13.82
N SER A 354 -18.79 -2.64 -14.21
CA SER A 354 -20.01 -2.47 -15.02
C SER A 354 -20.95 -1.40 -14.46
N ASN A 355 -21.19 -0.36 -15.27
CA ASN A 355 -21.98 0.84 -14.95
C ASN A 355 -21.45 1.71 -13.80
N ASP A 356 -20.20 1.51 -13.38
CA ASP A 356 -19.53 2.32 -12.38
C ASP A 356 -18.51 3.27 -13.02
N TRP A 357 -18.88 4.54 -13.14
CA TRP A 357 -18.08 5.53 -13.85
C TRP A 357 -17.29 6.44 -12.91
N TRP A 358 -16.04 6.66 -13.27
CA TRP A 358 -15.13 7.54 -12.58
C TRP A 358 -14.34 8.38 -13.57
N SER A 359 -13.84 9.50 -13.09
CA SER A 359 -12.80 10.24 -13.79
C SER A 359 -11.66 10.58 -12.83
N TYR A 360 -10.45 10.74 -13.36
CA TYR A 360 -9.27 11.18 -12.59
C TYR A 360 -8.45 12.18 -13.37
N ARG A 361 -7.57 12.92 -12.69
CA ARG A 361 -6.67 13.88 -13.35
C ARG A 361 -5.51 13.14 -14.00
N HIS A 362 -5.34 13.30 -15.31
CA HIS A 362 -4.25 12.66 -16.02
C HIS A 362 -2.87 13.07 -15.49
N ALA A 363 -2.73 14.33 -15.07
CA ALA A 363 -1.49 14.85 -14.47
C ALA A 363 -1.10 14.12 -13.16
N SER A 364 -2.07 13.57 -12.42
CA SER A 364 -1.78 12.85 -11.17
C SER A 364 -1.09 11.50 -11.41
N VAL A 365 -1.24 10.90 -12.60
CA VAL A 365 -0.55 9.64 -12.98
C VAL A 365 0.96 9.77 -12.87
N ALA A 366 1.51 10.82 -13.47
CA ALA A 366 2.95 11.09 -13.43
C ALA A 366 3.44 11.50 -12.04
N ALA A 367 2.57 12.11 -11.23
CA ALA A 367 2.91 12.60 -9.90
C ALA A 367 3.04 11.48 -8.86
N THR A 368 2.18 10.45 -8.94
CA THR A 368 2.18 9.35 -7.97
C THR A 368 3.02 8.15 -8.42
N LYS A 369 3.27 7.99 -9.73
CA LYS A 369 4.18 6.97 -10.28
C LYS A 369 3.88 5.55 -9.79
N VAL A 370 2.59 5.23 -9.66
CA VAL A 370 2.12 3.86 -9.46
C VAL A 370 1.96 3.16 -10.81
N ASN A 371 1.77 1.84 -10.79
CA ASN A 371 1.48 1.08 -12.00
C ASN A 371 0.13 1.55 -12.63
N LYS A 372 -0.26 0.93 -13.75
CA LYS A 372 -1.50 1.32 -14.45
C LYS A 372 -2.77 0.79 -13.76
N TYR A 373 -2.74 -0.45 -13.26
CA TYR A 373 -3.90 -1.16 -12.70
C TYR A 373 -4.65 -0.35 -11.61
N GLN A 374 -3.90 0.42 -10.85
CA GLN A 374 -4.31 1.28 -9.75
C GLN A 374 -5.26 2.39 -10.17
N TRP A 375 -5.22 2.78 -11.44
CA TRP A 375 -6.14 3.75 -12.01
C TRP A 375 -7.46 3.12 -12.43
N ARG A 376 -7.82 1.95 -11.88
CA ARG A 376 -9.15 1.36 -11.98
C ARG A 376 -10.15 2.06 -11.06
N SER A 377 -9.77 2.37 -9.82
CA SER A 377 -10.66 2.99 -8.84
C SER A 377 -9.87 3.75 -7.76
N PRO A 378 -10.53 4.63 -6.98
CA PRO A 378 -9.88 5.32 -5.87
C PRO A 378 -9.28 4.35 -4.83
N ALA A 379 -9.98 3.27 -4.48
CA ALA A 379 -9.51 2.29 -3.50
C ALA A 379 -8.26 1.54 -4.00
N GLU A 380 -8.26 1.13 -5.27
CA GLU A 380 -7.12 0.47 -5.93
C GLU A 380 -5.87 1.39 -5.95
N TRP A 381 -6.09 2.69 -6.15
CA TRP A 381 -5.02 3.68 -6.06
C TRP A 381 -4.40 3.72 -4.67
N PHE A 382 -5.21 3.77 -3.61
CA PHE A 382 -4.69 3.83 -2.23
C PHE A 382 -3.97 2.55 -1.84
N ALA A 383 -4.60 1.40 -2.09
CA ALA A 383 -4.08 0.08 -1.76
C ALA A 383 -2.67 -0.14 -2.32
N GLU A 384 -2.42 0.34 -3.53
CA GLU A 384 -1.10 0.21 -4.14
C GLU A 384 -0.04 1.12 -3.52
N VAL A 385 -0.34 2.41 -3.37
CA VAL A 385 0.64 3.34 -2.78
C VAL A 385 0.97 2.88 -1.36
N TYR A 386 -0.04 2.41 -0.63
CA TYR A 386 0.13 1.76 0.67
C TYR A 386 1.08 0.56 0.57
N ALA A 387 0.81 -0.40 -0.30
CA ALA A 387 1.59 -1.63 -0.41
C ALA A 387 3.07 -1.36 -0.75
N ILE A 388 3.31 -0.53 -1.76
CA ILE A 388 4.66 -0.22 -2.25
C ILE A 388 5.49 0.51 -1.18
N THR A 389 4.89 1.48 -0.47
CA THR A 389 5.63 2.27 0.53
C THR A 389 6.04 1.42 1.72
N TRP A 390 5.15 0.54 2.21
CA TRP A 390 5.45 -0.38 3.30
C TRP A 390 6.42 -1.50 2.90
N LEU A 391 6.25 -2.08 1.72
CA LEU A 391 7.14 -3.13 1.23
C LEU A 391 8.59 -2.65 1.15
N LYS A 392 8.78 -1.41 0.67
CA LYS A 392 10.10 -0.82 0.45
C LYS A 392 10.65 -0.03 1.62
N ARG A 393 9.82 0.28 2.62
CA ARG A 393 10.18 1.21 3.69
C ARG A 393 10.69 2.53 3.12
N ASN A 394 9.97 3.03 2.11
CA ASN A 394 10.25 4.30 1.45
C ASN A 394 9.12 5.27 1.73
N ASN A 395 9.47 6.55 1.86
CA ASN A 395 8.48 7.61 1.91
C ASN A 395 7.58 7.56 0.67
N PRO A 396 6.29 7.91 0.81
CA PRO A 396 5.39 8.00 -0.33
C PRO A 396 5.93 8.97 -1.40
N PRO A 397 5.62 8.72 -2.68
CA PRO A 397 5.98 9.62 -3.77
C PRO A 397 5.60 11.06 -3.44
N THR A 398 6.44 12.02 -3.81
CA THR A 398 6.23 13.46 -3.47
C THR A 398 4.92 14.04 -4.00
N GLY A 399 4.33 13.44 -5.03
CA GLY A 399 3.02 13.80 -5.55
C GLY A 399 1.84 13.32 -4.71
N VAL A 400 2.05 12.47 -3.70
CA VAL A 400 0.99 11.96 -2.83
C VAL A 400 0.59 13.01 -1.79
N ALA A 401 -0.72 13.19 -1.61
CA ALA A 401 -1.27 14.18 -0.67
C ALA A 401 -0.88 13.87 0.77
N LYS A 402 -0.48 14.89 1.53
CA LYS A 402 0.02 14.74 2.92
C LYS A 402 -1.01 14.08 3.83
N GLU A 403 -2.28 14.34 3.58
CA GLU A 403 -3.46 13.82 4.28
C GLU A 403 -3.51 12.29 4.29
N VAL A 404 -3.06 11.62 3.22
CA VAL A 404 -3.05 10.15 3.16
C VAL A 404 -1.71 9.54 3.55
N THR A 405 -0.63 10.32 3.55
CA THR A 405 0.70 9.81 3.88
C THR A 405 0.78 9.25 5.31
N GLU A 406 -0.07 9.69 6.24
CA GLU A 406 -0.08 9.17 7.62
C GLU A 406 -0.35 7.67 7.74
N PHE A 407 -1.01 7.08 6.73
CA PHE A 407 -1.28 5.65 6.65
C PHE A 407 -0.16 4.87 5.95
N MET A 408 0.74 5.58 5.28
CA MET A 408 1.83 5.01 4.50
C MET A 408 3.09 4.93 5.35
N PHE A 409 4.10 4.25 4.82
CA PHE A 409 5.40 4.25 5.46
C PHE A 409 5.98 5.66 5.55
N LYS A 410 6.47 6.05 6.73
CA LYS A 410 7.27 7.26 6.94
C LYS A 410 8.55 6.90 7.65
N GLU A 411 9.68 7.29 7.05
CA GLU A 411 10.96 7.25 7.74
C GLU A 411 10.89 8.18 8.96
N ALA A 412 11.39 7.69 10.10
CA ALA A 412 11.25 8.38 11.37
C ALA A 412 12.18 9.59 11.47
#